data_AF-A0A1H7L4H5-F1
#
_entry.id   AF-A0A1H7L4H5-F1
#
_cell.length_a   1.000
_cell.length_b   1.000
_cell.length_c   1.000
_cell.angle_alpha   90.00
_cell.angle_beta   90.00
_cell.angle_gamma   90.00
#
_symmetry.space_group_name_H-M   'P 1'
#
loop_
_entity.id
_entity.type
_entity.pdbx_description
1 polymer ?
#
loop_
_entity_poly.entity_id
_entity_poly.type
_entity_poly.pdbx_seq_one_letter_code
_entity_poly.pdbx_strand_id
1 'polypeptide(L)'
;MKTILAATDLSARSDRAVLRAAHLARDTGAALHIIHVIDEDLPGAMLLAQTTEVEATLSAMVAENPALADLSPSLDVEAGHLDSLLPKLMRERDIDLLVVGSHRRRGLADVFGAPTLSRLLRSVDVPVLVAVGRPEGTYETVTIGWDFSPAGEAAAKAVQDFAPSAAMTLIHAWQDPVAGTPYGFETGGTIPAEALDRLRSKLQRAAMEMVQDGTPPATDVIIGPAGHVLRRYAAEHGADLLAMGRHARTGLARILLGSTAEDVALNAPCDVLIAPPL
;
A
#
# COMPACT_ATOMS: atom_id res chain seq x y z
N MET A 1 2.67 11.04 10.54
CA MET A 1 3.72 10.76 9.52
C MET A 1 4.74 11.90 9.45
N LYS A 2 6.03 11.58 9.36
CA LYS A 2 7.18 12.50 9.31
C LYS A 2 8.15 12.21 8.16
N THR A 3 8.29 10.94 7.77
CA THR A 3 9.29 10.53 6.76
C THR A 3 8.69 9.58 5.74
N ILE A 4 8.83 9.91 4.46
CA ILE A 4 8.37 9.10 3.32
C ILE A 4 9.57 8.66 2.49
N LEU A 5 9.67 7.37 2.20
CA LEU A 5 10.65 6.82 1.27
C LEU A 5 9.97 6.43 -0.04
N ALA A 6 10.45 6.94 -1.17
CA ALA A 6 10.07 6.49 -2.50
C ALA A 6 11.17 5.61 -3.09
N ALA A 7 10.83 4.39 -3.52
CA ALA A 7 11.76 3.53 -4.25
C ALA A 7 11.54 3.66 -5.76
N THR A 8 12.64 3.79 -6.51
CA THR A 8 12.60 3.95 -7.96
C THR A 8 13.58 3.03 -8.69
N ASP A 9 13.15 2.45 -9.81
CA ASP A 9 14.00 1.79 -10.81
C ASP A 9 14.27 2.69 -12.03
N LEU A 10 13.99 4.00 -11.91
CA LEU A 10 14.04 5.00 -12.99
C LEU A 10 13.12 4.68 -14.17
N SER A 11 12.13 3.80 -13.98
CA SER A 11 11.08 3.56 -14.96
C SER A 11 9.95 4.59 -14.83
N ALA A 12 9.23 4.83 -15.93
CA ALA A 12 8.03 5.67 -15.94
C ALA A 12 6.93 5.27 -14.94
N ARG A 13 6.99 4.04 -14.41
CA ARG A 13 6.06 3.57 -13.37
C ARG A 13 6.54 4.01 -11.99
N SER A 14 7.84 3.91 -11.74
CA SER A 14 8.44 4.43 -10.51
C SER A 14 8.39 5.95 -10.42
N ASP A 15 8.35 6.67 -11.55
CA ASP A 15 8.07 8.11 -11.57
C ASP A 15 6.74 8.42 -10.88
N ARG A 16 5.73 7.56 -11.04
CA ARG A 16 4.43 7.73 -10.37
C ARG A 16 4.57 7.60 -8.86
N ALA A 17 5.41 6.68 -8.40
CA ALA A 17 5.69 6.48 -6.99
C ALA A 17 6.40 7.69 -6.39
N VAL A 18 7.45 8.19 -7.06
CA VAL A 18 8.20 9.38 -6.65
C VAL A 18 7.28 10.61 -6.62
N LEU A 19 6.47 10.82 -7.65
CA LEU A 19 5.53 11.94 -7.69
C LEU A 19 4.43 11.83 -6.64
N ARG A 20 3.90 10.62 -6.39
CA ARG A 20 2.91 10.39 -5.34
C ARG A 20 3.51 10.66 -3.97
N ALA A 21 4.73 10.17 -3.71
CA ALA A 21 5.45 10.43 -2.47
C ALA A 21 5.69 11.93 -2.27
N ALA A 22 6.03 12.67 -3.33
CA ALA A 22 6.19 14.11 -3.29
C ALA A 22 4.89 14.86 -2.95
N HIS A 23 3.76 14.43 -3.52
CA HIS A 23 2.45 15.00 -3.16
C HIS A 23 2.14 14.78 -1.68
N LEU A 24 2.29 13.54 -1.19
CA LEU A 24 2.06 13.23 0.21
C LEU A 24 3.03 13.98 1.14
N ALA A 25 4.30 14.11 0.76
CA ALA A 25 5.30 14.86 1.51
C ALA A 25 4.91 16.35 1.62
N ARG A 26 4.42 16.95 0.53
CA ARG A 26 3.94 18.33 0.54
C ARG A 26 2.72 18.52 1.43
N ASP A 27 1.74 17.64 1.32
CA ASP A 27 0.48 17.76 2.05
C ASP A 27 0.65 17.53 3.55
N THR A 28 1.60 16.68 3.92
CA THR A 28 1.85 16.33 5.34
C THR A 28 3.03 17.07 5.96
N GLY A 29 3.85 17.75 5.15
CA GLY A 29 5.13 18.32 5.59
C GLY A 29 6.21 17.28 5.91
N ALA A 30 6.04 16.03 5.47
CA ALA A 30 7.00 14.96 5.71
C ALA A 30 8.28 15.15 4.86
N ALA A 31 9.41 14.71 5.41
CA ALA A 31 10.66 14.61 4.66
C ALA A 31 10.55 13.53 3.58
N LEU A 32 11.03 13.84 2.37
CA LEU A 32 11.05 12.92 1.24
C LEU A 32 12.46 12.35 1.03
N HIS A 33 12.56 11.03 1.08
CA HIS A 33 13.75 10.29 0.69
C HIS A 33 13.46 9.55 -0.63
N ILE A 34 14.38 9.59 -1.59
CA ILE A 34 14.28 8.82 -2.83
C ILE A 34 15.47 7.88 -2.90
N ILE A 35 15.18 6.60 -3.12
CA ILE A 35 16.21 5.56 -3.23
C ILE A 35 16.14 4.81 -4.55
N HIS A 36 17.31 4.58 -5.14
CA HIS A 36 17.52 3.59 -6.18
C HIS A 36 18.41 2.46 -5.66
N VAL A 37 18.09 1.22 -6.05
CA VAL A 37 18.84 0.03 -5.64
C VAL A 37 19.46 -0.61 -6.86
N ILE A 38 20.79 -0.74 -6.83
CA ILE A 38 21.60 -1.35 -7.89
C ILE A 38 21.90 -2.80 -7.51
N ASP A 39 21.98 -3.66 -8.52
CA ASP A 39 22.42 -5.05 -8.35
C ASP A 39 23.88 -5.12 -7.85
N GLU A 40 24.09 -5.75 -6.70
CA GLU A 40 25.42 -5.88 -6.09
C GLU A 40 26.29 -6.94 -6.76
N ASP A 41 25.71 -7.81 -7.60
CA ASP A 41 26.44 -8.88 -8.31
C ASP A 41 27.31 -8.33 -9.48
N LEU A 42 27.26 -7.03 -9.74
CA LEU A 42 28.05 -6.38 -10.77
C LEU A 42 29.54 -6.26 -10.39
N PRO A 43 30.47 -6.38 -11.36
CA PRO A 43 31.87 -6.08 -11.12
C PRO A 43 32.07 -4.66 -10.58
N GLY A 44 32.97 -4.47 -9.61
CA GLY A 44 33.10 -3.20 -8.89
C GLY A 44 33.31 -1.95 -9.76
N ALA A 45 34.01 -2.05 -10.89
CA ALA A 45 34.15 -0.94 -11.84
C ALA A 45 32.82 -0.58 -12.54
N MET A 46 31.99 -1.59 -12.86
CA MET A 46 30.65 -1.38 -13.42
C MET A 46 29.69 -0.84 -12.37
N LEU A 47 29.77 -1.35 -11.14
CA LEU A 47 28.97 -0.86 -10.03
C LEU A 47 29.22 0.63 -9.78
N LEU A 48 30.49 1.06 -9.69
CA LEU A 48 30.85 2.47 -9.51
C LEU A 48 30.36 3.35 -10.66
N ALA A 49 30.52 2.90 -11.90
CA ALA A 49 30.05 3.62 -13.07
C ALA A 49 28.52 3.79 -13.05
N GLN A 50 27.79 2.71 -12.73
CA GLN A 50 26.34 2.73 -12.66
C GLN A 50 25.83 3.58 -11.48
N THR A 51 26.47 3.52 -10.31
CA THR A 51 26.14 4.41 -9.19
C THR A 51 26.23 5.87 -9.62
N THR A 52 27.35 6.27 -10.25
CA THR A 52 27.56 7.65 -10.71
C THR A 52 26.51 8.08 -11.73
N GLU A 53 26.17 7.19 -12.67
CA GLU A 53 25.16 7.44 -13.71
C GLU A 53 23.74 7.60 -13.11
N VAL A 54 23.38 6.73 -12.18
CA VAL A 54 22.09 6.78 -11.48
C VAL A 54 21.99 8.02 -10.61
N GLU A 55 23.03 8.37 -9.86
CA GLU A 55 23.06 9.60 -9.04
C GLU A 55 22.84 10.86 -9.90
N ALA A 56 23.51 10.94 -11.05
CA ALA A 56 23.33 12.03 -11.99
C ALA A 56 21.89 12.07 -12.54
N THR A 57 21.31 10.91 -12.85
CA THR A 57 19.94 10.78 -13.37
C THR A 57 18.90 11.19 -12.32
N LEU A 58 19.05 10.75 -11.07
CA LEU A 58 18.17 11.16 -9.97
C LEU A 58 18.27 12.66 -9.70
N SER A 59 19.48 13.21 -9.73
CA SER A 59 19.70 14.65 -9.54
C SER A 59 19.03 15.47 -10.64
N ALA A 60 19.14 15.03 -11.90
CA ALA A 60 18.44 15.65 -13.02
C ALA A 60 16.92 15.54 -12.88
N MET A 61 16.39 14.36 -12.52
CA MET A 61 14.96 14.14 -12.28
C MET A 61 14.38 15.12 -11.24
N VAL A 62 15.11 15.35 -10.13
CA VAL A 62 14.68 16.33 -9.11
C VAL A 62 14.77 17.75 -9.63
N ALA A 63 15.85 18.12 -10.30
CA ALA A 63 16.07 19.50 -10.78
C ALA A 63 15.08 19.91 -11.88
N GLU A 64 14.72 18.98 -12.76
CA GLU A 64 13.79 19.22 -13.87
C GLU A 64 12.32 19.19 -13.44
N ASN A 65 12.04 18.73 -12.22
CA ASN A 65 10.69 18.60 -11.70
C ASN A 65 10.44 19.57 -10.53
N PRO A 66 9.73 20.69 -10.75
CA PRO A 66 9.44 21.66 -9.70
C PRO A 66 8.78 21.03 -8.46
N ALA A 67 7.93 20.01 -8.66
CA ALA A 67 7.25 19.34 -7.56
C ALA A 67 8.22 18.61 -6.61
N LEU A 68 9.39 18.20 -7.10
CA LEU A 68 10.46 17.57 -6.32
C LEU A 68 11.47 18.59 -5.83
N ALA A 69 11.86 19.55 -6.67
CA ALA A 69 12.84 20.58 -6.32
C ALA A 69 12.44 21.36 -5.06
N ASP A 70 11.17 21.71 -4.93
CA ASP A 70 10.63 22.45 -3.77
C ASP A 70 10.76 21.68 -2.45
N LEU A 71 10.81 20.35 -2.50
CA LEU A 71 10.94 19.48 -1.32
C LEU A 71 12.40 19.19 -0.95
N SER A 72 13.33 19.43 -1.88
CA SER A 72 14.76 19.12 -1.71
C SER A 72 15.00 17.71 -1.13
N PRO A 73 14.50 16.64 -1.78
CA PRO A 73 14.58 15.29 -1.24
C PRO A 73 16.03 14.81 -1.10
N SER A 74 16.30 13.99 -0.08
CA SER A 74 17.57 13.27 -0.03
C SER A 74 17.59 12.16 -1.08
N LEU A 75 18.71 12.00 -1.76
CA LEU A 75 18.90 10.99 -2.79
C LEU A 75 19.93 9.97 -2.32
N ASP A 76 19.53 8.69 -2.31
CA ASP A 76 20.40 7.56 -1.96
C ASP A 76 20.48 6.59 -3.14
N VAL A 77 21.68 6.12 -3.47
CA VAL A 77 21.92 5.02 -4.42
C VAL A 77 22.67 3.94 -3.68
N GLU A 78 22.02 2.79 -3.50
CA GLU A 78 22.55 1.69 -2.68
C GLU A 78 22.73 0.44 -3.54
N ALA A 79 23.82 -0.27 -3.34
CA ALA A 79 24.03 -1.59 -3.95
C ALA A 79 23.51 -2.68 -3.00
N GLY A 80 22.66 -3.58 -3.50
CA GLY A 80 22.22 -4.72 -2.71
C GLY A 80 20.91 -5.34 -3.13
N HIS A 81 20.50 -6.38 -2.40
CA HIS A 81 19.18 -6.97 -2.54
C HIS A 81 18.11 -6.25 -1.69
N LEU A 82 16.95 -5.96 -2.28
CA LEU A 82 15.83 -5.28 -1.61
C LEU A 82 15.39 -5.96 -0.31
N ASP A 83 15.46 -7.29 -0.26
CA ASP A 83 15.01 -8.10 0.87
C ASP A 83 15.85 -7.85 2.14
N SER A 84 17.12 -7.47 2.01
CA SER A 84 18.02 -7.15 3.13
C SER A 84 18.20 -5.65 3.32
N LEU A 85 18.23 -4.89 2.23
CA LEU A 85 18.48 -3.46 2.24
C LEU A 85 17.32 -2.66 2.83
N LEU A 86 16.08 -2.90 2.37
CA LEU A 86 14.93 -2.11 2.82
C LEU A 86 14.68 -2.24 4.33
N PRO A 87 14.69 -3.44 4.96
CA PRO A 87 14.52 -3.54 6.41
C PRO A 87 15.60 -2.81 7.21
N LYS A 88 16.84 -2.75 6.69
CA LYS A 88 17.92 -1.97 7.30
C LYS A 88 17.62 -0.48 7.21
N LEU A 89 17.27 0.02 6.02
CA LEU A 89 16.95 1.44 5.80
C LEU A 89 15.74 1.89 6.61
N MET A 90 14.70 1.05 6.74
CA MET A 90 13.52 1.38 7.54
C MET A 90 13.91 1.70 8.99
N ARG A 91 14.86 0.92 9.56
CA ARG A 91 15.34 1.11 10.95
C ARG A 91 16.31 2.28 11.10
N GLU A 92 17.11 2.57 10.09
CA GLU A 92 18.14 3.61 10.17
C GLU A 92 17.60 5.01 9.91
N ARG A 93 16.46 5.13 9.22
CA ARG A 93 15.91 6.42 8.76
C ARG A 93 14.51 6.76 9.30
N ASP A 94 14.00 6.00 10.27
CA ASP A 94 12.66 6.20 10.87
C ASP A 94 11.58 6.46 9.80
N ILE A 95 11.51 5.57 8.79
CA ILE A 95 10.57 5.69 7.69
C ILE A 95 9.15 5.37 8.19
N ASP A 96 8.18 6.22 7.89
CA ASP A 96 6.77 5.99 8.26
C ASP A 96 5.94 5.42 7.10
N LEU A 97 6.38 5.63 5.85
CA LEU A 97 5.69 5.19 4.65
C LEU A 97 6.69 4.87 3.53
N LEU A 98 6.56 3.69 2.93
CA LEU A 98 7.29 3.32 1.71
C LEU A 98 6.35 3.42 0.49
N VAL A 99 6.74 4.16 -0.53
CA VAL A 99 5.99 4.33 -1.78
C VAL A 99 6.73 3.64 -2.93
N VAL A 100 6.01 2.80 -3.67
CA VAL A 100 6.54 2.01 -4.79
C VAL A 100 5.62 2.06 -6.01
N GLY A 101 6.16 1.86 -7.20
CA GLY A 101 5.37 1.85 -8.44
C GLY A 101 4.63 0.53 -8.65
N SER A 102 3.45 0.58 -9.28
CA SER A 102 2.67 -0.63 -9.59
C SER A 102 3.25 -1.48 -10.73
N HIS A 103 3.06 -2.79 -10.60
CA HIS A 103 3.39 -3.79 -11.63
C HIS A 103 2.18 -4.05 -12.54
N ARG A 104 1.99 -3.27 -13.61
CA ARG A 104 1.07 -3.65 -14.69
C ARG A 104 1.85 -4.08 -15.93
N ARG A 105 1.63 -5.33 -16.35
CA ARG A 105 2.22 -6.01 -17.52
C ARG A 105 2.12 -5.18 -18.81
N ARG A 106 3.16 -4.43 -19.13
CA ARG A 106 3.52 -3.96 -20.48
C ARG A 106 5.02 -3.63 -20.48
N GLY A 107 5.86 -4.53 -20.96
CA GLY A 107 7.31 -4.33 -21.16
C GLY A 107 8.20 -5.47 -20.65
N LEU A 108 9.36 -5.66 -21.28
CA LEU A 108 10.34 -6.74 -21.01
C LEU A 108 11.55 -6.28 -20.16
N ALA A 109 11.50 -5.09 -19.56
CA ALA A 109 12.61 -4.51 -18.80
C ALA A 109 12.16 -4.10 -17.39
N ASP A 110 11.55 -5.05 -16.65
CA ASP A 110 10.98 -4.80 -15.32
C ASP A 110 11.93 -5.28 -14.22
N VAL A 111 12.51 -4.35 -13.46
CA VAL A 111 13.24 -4.66 -12.21
C VAL A 111 12.25 -4.99 -11.08
N PHE A 112 11.04 -4.42 -11.12
CA PHE A 112 9.94 -4.74 -10.18
C PHE A 112 8.90 -5.67 -10.83
N GLY A 113 9.08 -6.98 -10.67
CA GLY A 113 8.06 -7.97 -10.97
C GLY A 113 7.01 -8.09 -9.85
N ALA A 114 5.87 -8.74 -10.13
CA ALA A 114 4.95 -9.20 -9.08
C ALA A 114 5.65 -9.95 -7.93
N PRO A 115 6.66 -10.81 -8.16
CA PRO A 115 7.43 -11.43 -7.08
C PRO A 115 8.19 -10.43 -6.21
N THR A 116 8.71 -9.34 -6.80
CA THR A 116 9.46 -8.30 -6.07
C THR A 116 8.54 -7.53 -5.13
N LEU A 117 7.35 -7.11 -5.60
CA LEU A 117 6.36 -6.44 -4.76
C LEU A 117 5.93 -7.35 -3.59
N SER A 118 5.62 -8.62 -3.87
CA SER A 118 5.22 -9.56 -2.83
C SER A 118 6.33 -9.82 -1.80
N ARG A 119 7.61 -9.85 -2.22
CA ARG A 119 8.75 -9.95 -1.28
C ARG A 119 8.89 -8.70 -0.43
N LEU A 120 8.80 -7.52 -1.04
CA LEU A 120 8.86 -6.24 -0.34
C LEU A 120 7.77 -6.10 0.71
N LEU A 121 6.51 -6.39 0.37
CA LEU A 121 5.37 -6.35 1.31
C LEU A 121 5.54 -7.31 2.50
N ARG A 122 6.37 -8.36 2.35
CA ARG A 122 6.72 -9.32 3.41
C ARG A 122 7.93 -8.89 4.24
N SER A 123 8.84 -8.08 3.70
CA SER A 123 10.11 -7.76 4.36
C SER A 123 10.08 -6.47 5.16
N VAL A 124 9.20 -5.52 4.83
CA VAL A 124 9.14 -4.22 5.52
C VAL A 124 8.07 -4.18 6.63
N ASP A 125 8.36 -3.43 7.68
CA ASP A 125 7.48 -3.27 8.86
C ASP A 125 6.84 -1.89 8.93
N VAL A 126 6.71 -1.22 7.78
CA VAL A 126 6.02 0.07 7.62
C VAL A 126 4.91 -0.08 6.59
N PRO A 127 3.87 0.77 6.60
CA PRO A 127 2.90 0.84 5.52
C PRO A 127 3.56 1.01 4.15
N VAL A 128 3.06 0.27 3.15
CA VAL A 128 3.53 0.33 1.77
C VAL A 128 2.42 0.82 0.86
N LEU A 129 2.66 1.93 0.17
CA LEU A 129 1.77 2.48 -0.84
C LEU A 129 2.26 2.10 -2.25
N VAL A 130 1.41 1.38 -2.97
CA VAL A 130 1.63 1.01 -4.38
C VAL A 130 0.91 2.04 -5.25
N ALA A 131 1.69 2.90 -5.92
CA ALA A 131 1.20 3.91 -6.84
C ALA A 131 0.86 3.30 -8.21
N VAL A 132 -0.44 3.26 -8.54
CA VAL A 132 -0.99 2.73 -9.79
C VAL A 132 -1.24 3.85 -10.80
N GLY A 133 -1.97 4.88 -10.37
CA GLY A 133 -2.39 6.01 -11.20
C GLY A 133 -1.32 7.10 -11.35
N ARG A 134 -1.58 8.09 -12.20
CA ARG A 134 -0.88 9.37 -12.08
C ARG A 134 -1.43 10.09 -10.85
N PRO A 135 -0.59 10.74 -10.04
CA PRO A 135 -1.06 11.40 -8.84
C PRO A 135 -1.80 12.70 -9.18
N GLU A 136 -3.10 12.60 -9.43
CA GLU A 136 -4.00 13.73 -9.66
C GLU A 136 -4.50 14.28 -8.31
N GLY A 137 -3.63 14.98 -7.58
CA GLY A 137 -3.99 15.64 -6.31
C GLY A 137 -4.06 14.71 -5.09
N THR A 138 -4.81 15.17 -4.07
CA THR A 138 -5.04 14.49 -2.80
C THR A 138 -5.98 13.30 -2.96
N TYR A 139 -5.95 12.33 -2.04
CA TYR A 139 -6.96 11.28 -2.01
C TYR A 139 -8.29 11.83 -1.51
N GLU A 140 -9.34 11.71 -2.32
CA GLU A 140 -10.68 12.19 -1.97
C GLU A 140 -11.59 11.05 -1.55
N THR A 141 -11.53 9.90 -2.24
CA THR A 141 -12.37 8.73 -1.97
C THR A 141 -11.51 7.52 -1.60
N VAL A 142 -11.65 7.02 -0.38
CA VAL A 142 -10.85 5.90 0.14
C VAL A 142 -11.72 4.72 0.53
N THR A 143 -11.40 3.54 -0.01
CA THR A 143 -11.99 2.27 0.43
C THR A 143 -11.02 1.56 1.36
N ILE A 144 -11.49 1.13 2.53
CA ILE A 144 -10.66 0.42 3.51
C ILE A 144 -11.21 -1.00 3.71
N GLY A 145 -10.43 -2.02 3.37
CA GLY A 145 -10.74 -3.41 3.67
C GLY A 145 -10.57 -3.69 5.15
N TRP A 146 -11.67 -3.99 5.83
CA TRP A 146 -11.70 -4.17 7.28
C TRP A 146 -11.86 -5.63 7.67
N ASP A 147 -10.92 -6.18 8.42
CA ASP A 147 -10.95 -7.57 8.91
C ASP A 147 -10.95 -7.69 10.45
N PHE A 148 -11.16 -6.56 11.16
CA PHE A 148 -11.09 -6.47 12.62
C PHE A 148 -9.74 -6.87 13.22
N SER A 149 -8.66 -6.68 12.46
CA SER A 149 -7.31 -6.94 12.92
C SER A 149 -6.52 -5.66 13.23
N PRO A 150 -5.45 -5.74 14.04
CA PRO A 150 -4.53 -4.63 14.25
C PRO A 150 -3.90 -4.11 12.95
N ALA A 151 -3.73 -4.96 11.93
CA ALA A 151 -3.22 -4.52 10.63
C ALA A 151 -4.26 -3.72 9.83
N GLY A 152 -5.55 -4.04 9.97
CA GLY A 152 -6.65 -3.23 9.43
C GLY A 152 -6.73 -1.85 10.10
N GLU A 153 -6.58 -1.81 11.42
CA GLU A 153 -6.49 -0.56 12.19
C GLU A 153 -5.27 0.27 11.78
N ALA A 154 -4.10 -0.37 11.60
CA ALA A 154 -2.90 0.29 11.10
C ALA A 154 -3.11 0.93 9.72
N ALA A 155 -3.80 0.23 8.81
CA ALA A 155 -4.09 0.74 7.48
C ALA A 155 -4.99 1.98 7.54
N ALA A 156 -6.05 1.93 8.34
CA ALA A 156 -6.92 3.07 8.57
C ALA A 156 -6.18 4.26 9.18
N LYS A 157 -5.35 4.02 10.20
CA LYS A 157 -4.53 5.06 10.82
C LYS A 157 -3.58 5.70 9.80
N ALA A 158 -2.89 4.90 9.01
CA ALA A 158 -1.98 5.41 7.99
C ALA A 158 -2.70 6.30 6.96
N VAL A 159 -3.91 5.93 6.52
CA VAL A 159 -4.73 6.79 5.66
C VAL A 159 -5.08 8.10 6.36
N GLN A 160 -5.51 8.07 7.62
CA GLN A 160 -5.84 9.28 8.38
C GLN A 160 -4.64 10.22 8.54
N ASP A 161 -3.42 9.66 8.66
CA ASP A 161 -2.18 10.42 8.80
C ASP A 161 -1.83 11.26 7.54
N PHE A 162 -2.28 10.87 6.34
CA PHE A 162 -1.94 11.58 5.09
C PHE A 162 -3.14 12.02 4.23
N ALA A 163 -4.34 11.51 4.51
CA ALA A 163 -5.59 11.85 3.82
C ALA A 163 -6.73 12.02 4.83
N PRO A 164 -6.59 12.90 5.85
CA PRO A 164 -7.59 13.06 6.91
C PRO A 164 -8.94 13.58 6.41
N SER A 165 -8.97 14.29 5.28
CA SER A 165 -10.18 14.86 4.68
C SER A 165 -10.90 13.92 3.70
N ALA A 166 -10.35 12.73 3.43
CA ALA A 166 -10.93 11.82 2.46
C ALA A 166 -12.27 11.25 2.97
N ALA A 167 -13.21 11.06 2.05
CA ALA A 167 -14.41 10.28 2.28
C ALA A 167 -14.02 8.79 2.37
N MET A 168 -14.02 8.25 3.59
CA MET A 168 -13.62 6.87 3.86
C MET A 168 -14.83 5.95 3.96
N THR A 169 -14.71 4.75 3.38
CA THR A 169 -15.68 3.65 3.56
C THR A 169 -14.96 2.40 4.05
N LEU A 170 -15.37 1.87 5.21
CA LEU A 170 -14.97 0.54 5.68
C LEU A 170 -15.80 -0.54 5.00
N ILE A 171 -15.13 -1.46 4.31
CA ILE A 171 -15.74 -2.62 3.66
C ILE A 171 -15.29 -3.88 4.36
N HIS A 172 -16.26 -4.59 4.94
CA HIS A 172 -16.02 -5.95 5.43
C HIS A 172 -16.58 -6.96 4.42
N ALA A 173 -15.70 -7.74 3.82
CA ALA A 173 -16.10 -8.83 2.95
C ALA A 173 -16.32 -10.11 3.79
N TRP A 174 -17.53 -10.65 3.74
CA TRP A 174 -17.84 -11.91 4.39
C TRP A 174 -17.96 -13.01 3.34
N GLN A 175 -17.29 -14.13 3.58
CA GLN A 175 -17.46 -15.35 2.81
C GLN A 175 -17.84 -16.48 3.76
N ASP A 176 -18.80 -17.30 3.33
CA ASP A 176 -19.26 -18.43 4.11
C ASP A 176 -18.08 -19.38 4.41
N PRO A 177 -17.77 -19.67 5.69
CA PRO A 177 -16.72 -20.62 6.05
C PRO A 177 -16.90 -22.01 5.43
N VAL A 178 -18.13 -22.39 5.10
CA VAL A 178 -18.44 -23.68 4.45
C VAL A 178 -18.64 -23.54 2.94
N ALA A 179 -18.44 -22.35 2.35
CA ALA A 179 -18.50 -22.16 0.90
C ALA A 179 -17.57 -23.13 0.17
N GLY A 180 -18.09 -23.83 -0.84
CA GLY A 180 -17.33 -24.82 -1.61
C GLY A 180 -17.18 -26.19 -0.93
N THR A 181 -17.77 -26.39 0.25
CA THR A 181 -17.89 -27.71 0.89
C THR A 181 -19.28 -28.31 0.65
N PRO A 182 -19.48 -29.63 0.79
CA PRO A 182 -20.80 -30.25 0.68
C PRO A 182 -21.87 -29.56 1.55
N TYR A 183 -21.50 -29.15 2.76
CA TYR A 183 -22.38 -28.45 3.70
C TYR A 183 -22.80 -27.04 3.22
N GLY A 184 -21.89 -26.33 2.53
CA GLY A 184 -22.20 -25.03 1.91
C GLY A 184 -23.13 -25.15 0.70
N PHE A 185 -23.07 -26.25 -0.05
CA PHE A 185 -24.00 -26.51 -1.16
C PHE A 185 -25.41 -26.84 -0.66
N GLU A 186 -25.55 -27.53 0.48
CA GLU A 186 -26.84 -27.86 1.10
C GLU A 186 -27.55 -26.65 1.70
N THR A 187 -26.79 -25.70 2.28
CA THR A 187 -27.32 -24.52 2.97
C THR A 187 -27.51 -23.30 2.05
N GLY A 188 -27.05 -23.38 0.80
CA GLY A 188 -27.18 -22.30 -0.18
C GLY A 188 -26.29 -21.08 0.08
N GLY A 189 -25.32 -21.17 1.00
CA GLY A 189 -24.30 -20.14 1.21
C GLY A 189 -24.83 -18.79 1.70
N THR A 190 -25.88 -18.78 2.53
CA THR A 190 -26.51 -17.53 3.03
C THR A 190 -26.02 -17.18 4.43
N ILE A 191 -25.73 -15.89 4.67
CA ILE A 191 -25.52 -15.40 6.04
C ILE A 191 -26.87 -15.39 6.76
N PRO A 192 -27.01 -16.00 7.95
CA PRO A 192 -28.21 -15.81 8.77
C PRO A 192 -28.43 -14.33 9.07
N ALA A 193 -29.64 -13.80 8.88
CA ALA A 193 -29.91 -12.35 8.99
C ALA A 193 -29.36 -11.74 10.29
N GLU A 194 -29.53 -12.43 11.42
CA GLU A 194 -28.98 -11.99 12.70
C GLU A 194 -27.44 -11.92 12.74
N ALA A 195 -26.76 -12.84 12.06
CA ALA A 195 -25.30 -12.83 11.98
C ALA A 195 -24.81 -11.64 11.14
N LEU A 196 -25.53 -11.32 10.06
CA LEU A 196 -25.26 -10.14 9.24
C LEU A 196 -25.48 -8.84 10.04
N ASP A 197 -26.58 -8.75 10.79
CA ASP A 197 -26.88 -7.57 11.61
C ASP A 197 -25.87 -7.38 12.75
N ARG A 198 -25.44 -8.48 13.39
CA ARG A 198 -24.35 -8.47 14.37
C ARG A 198 -23.04 -7.97 13.75
N LEU A 199 -22.74 -8.40 12.52
CA LEU A 199 -21.51 -8.01 11.82
C LEU A 199 -21.54 -6.54 11.38
N ARG A 200 -22.66 -6.07 10.85
CA ARG A 200 -22.90 -4.64 10.54
C ARG A 200 -22.75 -3.77 11.78
N SER A 201 -23.37 -4.18 12.89
CA SER A 201 -23.26 -3.47 14.17
C SER A 201 -21.81 -3.42 14.68
N LYS A 202 -21.05 -4.51 14.49
CA LYS A 202 -19.63 -4.57 14.84
C LYS A 202 -18.79 -3.63 13.98
N LEU A 203 -19.03 -3.61 12.67
CA LEU A 203 -18.33 -2.72 11.73
C LEU A 203 -18.63 -1.25 12.01
N GLN A 204 -19.90 -0.93 12.29
CA GLN A 204 -20.32 0.43 12.65
C GLN A 204 -19.65 0.92 13.93
N ARG A 205 -19.52 0.06 14.96
CA ARG A 205 -18.76 0.40 16.17
C ARG A 205 -17.29 0.69 15.88
N ALA A 206 -16.64 -0.13 15.07
CA ALA A 206 -15.26 0.10 14.67
C ALA A 206 -15.09 1.44 13.93
N ALA A 207 -16.01 1.77 13.01
CA ALA A 207 -16.01 3.07 12.33
C ALA A 207 -16.21 4.25 13.29
N MET A 208 -17.03 4.10 14.33
CA MET A 208 -17.21 5.13 15.37
C MET A 208 -15.95 5.31 16.23
N GLU A 209 -15.25 4.22 16.57
CA GLU A 209 -14.02 4.25 17.36
C GLU A 209 -12.85 4.91 16.61
N MET A 210 -12.89 4.88 15.27
CA MET A 210 -11.92 5.58 14.41
C MET A 210 -12.07 7.10 14.38
N VAL A 211 -13.20 7.64 14.87
CA VAL A 211 -13.44 9.09 14.89
C VAL A 211 -12.66 9.71 16.04
N GLN A 212 -11.61 10.46 15.71
CA GLN A 212 -10.98 11.38 16.66
C GLN A 212 -11.57 12.78 16.49
N ASP A 213 -11.72 13.23 15.24
CA ASP A 213 -12.42 14.46 14.81
C ASP A 213 -13.14 14.20 13.48
N GLY A 214 -14.41 14.59 13.35
CA GLY A 214 -15.17 14.51 12.09
C GLY A 214 -16.22 13.40 12.00
N THR A 215 -16.54 12.99 10.77
CA THR A 215 -17.60 12.02 10.47
C THR A 215 -17.02 10.60 10.46
N PRO A 216 -17.67 9.61 11.10
CA PRO A 216 -17.23 8.22 10.98
C PRO A 216 -17.23 7.77 9.51
N PRO A 217 -16.30 6.89 9.11
CA PRO A 217 -16.36 6.26 7.80
C PRO A 217 -17.73 5.64 7.55
N ALA A 218 -18.19 5.71 6.31
CA ALA A 218 -19.30 4.88 5.87
C ALA A 218 -18.93 3.39 6.05
N THR A 219 -19.92 2.51 6.19
CA THR A 219 -19.66 1.09 6.40
C THR A 219 -20.52 0.23 5.50
N ASP A 220 -19.95 -0.81 4.91
CA ASP A 220 -20.70 -1.83 4.18
C ASP A 220 -20.18 -3.26 4.46
N VAL A 221 -21.10 -4.21 4.45
CA VAL A 221 -20.82 -5.64 4.59
C VAL A 221 -21.29 -6.34 3.33
N ILE A 222 -20.33 -6.84 2.56
CA ILE A 222 -20.60 -7.44 1.25
C ILE A 222 -20.25 -8.91 1.26
N ILE A 223 -21.15 -9.73 0.71
CA ILE A 223 -20.95 -11.18 0.60
C ILE A 223 -20.06 -11.49 -0.61
N GLY A 224 -18.96 -12.18 -0.37
CA GLY A 224 -18.10 -12.71 -1.41
C GLY A 224 -16.62 -12.76 -1.04
N PRO A 225 -15.77 -13.26 -1.96
CA PRO A 225 -14.33 -13.30 -1.75
C PRO A 225 -13.76 -11.89 -1.60
N ALA A 226 -13.01 -11.66 -0.51
CA ALA A 226 -12.56 -10.32 -0.11
C ALA A 226 -11.83 -9.54 -1.20
N GLY A 227 -10.88 -10.17 -1.91
CA GLY A 227 -10.12 -9.49 -2.96
C GLY A 227 -11.00 -9.03 -4.12
N HIS A 228 -11.97 -9.87 -4.52
CA HIS A 228 -12.94 -9.51 -5.55
C HIS A 228 -13.89 -8.39 -5.08
N VAL A 229 -14.44 -8.52 -3.87
CA VAL A 229 -15.34 -7.52 -3.26
C VAL A 229 -14.67 -6.15 -3.19
N LEU A 230 -13.46 -6.08 -2.61
CA LEU A 230 -12.76 -4.81 -2.39
C LEU A 230 -12.42 -4.11 -3.71
N ARG A 231 -11.85 -4.85 -4.69
CA ARG A 231 -11.53 -4.26 -5.99
C ARG A 231 -12.77 -3.80 -6.75
N ARG A 232 -13.84 -4.61 -6.73
CA ARG A 232 -15.10 -4.28 -7.38
C ARG A 232 -15.70 -3.02 -6.76
N TYR A 233 -15.76 -2.97 -5.43
CA TYR A 233 -16.26 -1.80 -4.71
C TYR A 233 -15.47 -0.55 -5.06
N ALA A 234 -14.13 -0.63 -5.01
CA ALA A 234 -13.25 0.47 -5.37
C ALA A 234 -13.47 0.95 -6.82
N ALA A 235 -13.68 0.03 -7.77
CA ALA A 235 -13.97 0.39 -9.16
C ALA A 235 -15.35 1.05 -9.32
N GLU A 236 -16.38 0.50 -8.69
CA GLU A 236 -17.77 0.99 -8.80
C GLU A 236 -17.97 2.36 -8.13
N HIS A 237 -17.20 2.65 -7.09
CA HIS A 237 -17.30 3.89 -6.31
C HIS A 237 -16.20 4.91 -6.62
N GLY A 238 -15.34 4.62 -7.61
CA GLY A 238 -14.27 5.53 -8.02
C GLY A 238 -13.27 5.84 -6.90
N ALA A 239 -12.90 4.84 -6.10
CA ALA A 239 -11.93 5.03 -5.03
C ALA A 239 -10.55 5.37 -5.60
N ASP A 240 -9.92 6.43 -5.09
CA ASP A 240 -8.58 6.86 -5.46
C ASP A 240 -7.50 6.00 -4.76
N LEU A 241 -7.88 5.44 -3.61
CA LEU A 241 -7.04 4.59 -2.76
C LEU A 241 -7.86 3.44 -2.17
N LEU A 242 -7.27 2.25 -2.21
CA LEU A 242 -7.74 1.07 -1.49
C LEU A 242 -6.71 0.72 -0.40
N ALA A 243 -7.09 0.83 0.87
CA ALA A 243 -6.23 0.49 2.00
C ALA A 243 -6.65 -0.83 2.67
N MET A 244 -5.70 -1.64 3.12
CA MET A 244 -5.99 -2.82 3.96
C MET A 244 -4.75 -3.28 4.74
N GLY A 245 -4.95 -4.09 5.77
CA GLY A 245 -3.85 -4.73 6.49
C GLY A 245 -3.21 -5.87 5.70
N ARG A 246 -1.90 -6.10 5.91
CA ARG A 246 -1.24 -7.37 5.57
C ARG A 246 -1.65 -8.39 6.63
N HIS A 247 -2.39 -9.42 6.20
CA HIS A 247 -2.89 -10.57 6.95
C HIS A 247 -2.66 -10.61 8.48
N ALA A 248 -3.75 -10.71 9.24
CA ALA A 248 -3.70 -11.16 10.63
C ALA A 248 -4.51 -12.45 10.81
N ARG A 249 -3.82 -13.58 10.97
CA ARG A 249 -4.36 -14.66 11.79
C ARG A 249 -3.62 -14.65 13.12
N THR A 250 -4.39 -14.40 14.17
CA THR A 250 -3.98 -14.36 15.57
C THR A 250 -3.06 -15.53 15.94
N GLY A 251 -1.88 -15.24 16.50
CA GLY A 251 -1.09 -16.19 17.30
C GLY A 251 0.08 -16.91 16.62
N LEU A 252 0.39 -16.64 15.35
CA LEU A 252 1.63 -17.15 14.73
C LEU A 252 2.72 -16.08 14.78
N ALA A 253 3.92 -16.47 15.20
CA ALA A 253 5.12 -15.62 15.33
C ALA A 253 5.63 -15.06 13.99
N ARG A 254 4.94 -15.29 12.86
CA ARG A 254 5.35 -14.85 11.53
C ARG A 254 4.19 -14.15 10.83
N ILE A 255 4.33 -12.84 10.65
CA ILE A 255 3.45 -12.02 9.81
C ILE A 255 3.68 -12.47 8.36
N LEU A 256 2.62 -12.94 7.69
CA LEU A 256 2.68 -13.37 6.30
C LEU A 256 1.92 -12.36 5.44
N LEU A 257 2.31 -12.19 4.18
CA LEU A 257 1.44 -11.52 3.21
C LEU A 257 0.28 -12.47 2.88
N GLY A 258 -0.95 -12.03 3.16
CA GLY A 258 -2.15 -12.81 2.87
C GLY A 258 -2.50 -12.77 1.40
N SER A 259 -3.12 -13.84 0.90
CA SER A 259 -3.53 -13.94 -0.51
C SER A 259 -4.44 -12.79 -0.95
N THR A 260 -5.33 -12.30 -0.08
CA THR A 260 -6.17 -11.13 -0.37
C THR A 260 -5.36 -9.86 -0.53
N ALA A 261 -4.40 -9.59 0.36
CA ALA A 261 -3.55 -8.40 0.27
C ALA A 261 -2.67 -8.42 -0.99
N GLU A 262 -2.11 -9.58 -1.32
CA GLU A 262 -1.34 -9.79 -2.55
C GLU A 262 -2.21 -9.57 -3.81
N ASP A 263 -3.39 -10.19 -3.84
CA ASP A 263 -4.34 -10.06 -4.95
C ASP A 263 -4.83 -8.62 -5.15
N VAL A 264 -5.06 -7.87 -4.06
CA VAL A 264 -5.44 -6.46 -4.13
C VAL A 264 -4.27 -5.59 -4.59
N ALA A 265 -3.08 -5.74 -4.00
CA ALA A 265 -1.90 -4.95 -4.36
C ALA A 265 -1.51 -5.11 -5.84
N LEU A 266 -1.75 -6.27 -6.44
CA LEU A 266 -1.44 -6.54 -7.84
C LEU A 266 -2.53 -6.10 -8.82
N ASN A 267 -3.80 -6.16 -8.42
CA ASN A 267 -4.92 -6.10 -9.37
C ASN A 267 -5.90 -4.93 -9.14
N ALA A 268 -5.74 -4.12 -8.08
CA ALA A 268 -6.63 -3.00 -7.82
C ALA A 268 -6.70 -2.00 -9.00
N PRO A 269 -7.85 -1.30 -9.16
CA PRO A 269 -8.00 -0.27 -10.18
C PRO A 269 -7.30 1.05 -9.83
N CYS A 270 -6.95 1.24 -8.56
CA CYS A 270 -6.45 2.48 -7.95
C CYS A 270 -5.20 2.23 -7.09
N ASP A 271 -4.65 3.28 -6.48
CA ASP A 271 -3.51 3.13 -5.57
C ASP A 271 -3.87 2.19 -4.41
N VAL A 272 -2.88 1.48 -3.87
CA VAL A 272 -3.12 0.50 -2.79
C VAL A 272 -2.20 0.75 -1.61
N LEU A 273 -2.76 0.87 -0.41
CA LEU A 273 -1.99 0.88 0.83
C LEU A 273 -2.10 -0.47 1.54
N ILE A 274 -0.96 -1.10 1.80
CA ILE A 274 -0.88 -2.33 2.60
C ILE A 274 -0.13 -2.02 3.90
N ALA A 275 -0.78 -2.17 5.05
CA ALA A 275 -0.18 -1.85 6.34
C ALA A 275 0.24 -3.11 7.14
N PRO A 276 1.39 -3.11 7.82
CA PRO A 276 1.74 -4.08 8.84
C PRO A 276 0.84 -3.92 10.09
N PRO A 277 0.73 -4.94 10.96
CA PRO A 277 0.19 -4.73 12.30
C PRO A 277 1.05 -3.71 13.08
N LEU A 278 0.40 -2.88 13.91
CA LEU A 278 1.05 -1.95 14.84
C LEU A 278 1.80 -2.68 15.96
#